data_AF-A0A9E0ELB2-F1
#
_entry.id   AF-A0A9E0ELB2-F1
#
_cell.length_a   1.000
_cell.length_b   1.000
_cell.length_c   1.000
_cell.angle_alpha   90.00
_cell.angle_beta   90.00
_cell.angle_gamma   90.00
#
_symmetry.space_group_name_H-M   'P 1'
#
loop_
_entity.id
_entity.type
_entity.pdbx_description
1 polymer ?
#
loop_
_entity_poly.entity_id
_entity_poly.type
_entity_poly.pdbx_seq_one_letter_code
_entity_poly.pdbx_strand_id
1 'polypeptide(L)' 'EMIVAVAGDIMRMPGLPKHPQAERIDIENGLLVGLE' A
#
# COMPACT_ATOMS: atom_id res chain seq x y z
N GLU A 1 -10.17 -21.96 -16.05
CA GLU A 1 -10.88 -21.61 -14.79
C GLU A 1 -10.25 -22.39 -13.66
N MET A 2 -10.18 -21.80 -12.46
CA MET A 2 -9.58 -22.42 -11.28
C MET A 2 -10.47 -22.15 -10.07
N ILE A 3 -10.67 -23.16 -9.22
CA ILE A 3 -11.40 -23.02 -7.95
C ILE A 3 -10.39 -22.64 -6.86
N VAL A 4 -10.72 -21.61 -6.07
CA VAL A 4 -9.93 -21.19 -4.90
C VAL A 4 -10.70 -21.54 -3.64
N ALA A 5 -10.13 -22.41 -2.80
CA ALA A 5 -10.66 -22.70 -1.47
C ALA A 5 -10.26 -21.59 -0.50
N VAL A 6 -11.23 -21.03 0.21
CA VAL A 6 -11.04 -19.95 1.17
C VAL A 6 -11.34 -20.47 2.58
N ALA A 7 -10.36 -20.41 3.48
CA ALA A 7 -10.46 -20.89 4.86
C ALA A 7 -10.30 -19.73 5.86
N GLY A 8 -11.24 -18.79 5.84
CA GLY A 8 -11.24 -17.56 6.64
C GLY A 8 -11.37 -16.31 5.79
N ASP A 9 -11.33 -15.14 6.43
CA ASP A 9 -11.47 -13.87 5.72
C ASP A 9 -10.21 -13.53 4.91
N ILE A 10 -10.42 -13.16 3.64
CA ILE A 10 -9.36 -12.67 2.76
C ILE A 10 -9.58 -11.18 2.53
N MET A 11 -8.64 -10.36 3.01
CA MET A 11 -8.61 -8.93 2.73
C MET A 11 -8.16 -8.70 1.29
N ARG A 12 -9.11 -8.38 0.41
CA ARG A 12 -8.85 -8.11 -1.02
C ARG A 12 -8.52 -6.63 -1.31
N MET A 13 -8.79 -5.76 -0.35
CA MET A 13 -8.57 -4.32 -0.45
C MET A 13 -8.03 -3.82 0.88
N PRO A 14 -6.69 -3.79 1.05
CA PRO A 14 -6.10 -3.27 2.27
C PRO A 14 -6.33 -1.76 2.37
N GLY A 15 -6.57 -1.29 3.59
CA GLY A 15 -6.59 0.14 3.91
C GLY A 15 -5.18 0.69 4.14
N LEU A 16 -5.08 2.02 4.18
CA LEU A 16 -3.85 2.69 4.60
C LEU A 16 -3.76 2.73 6.14
N PRO A 17 -2.54 2.75 6.71
CA PRO A 17 -2.34 2.98 8.14
C PRO A 17 -2.70 4.41 8.55
N LYS A 18 -2.76 4.68 9.86
CA LYS A 18 -3.13 5.99 10.42
C LYS A 18 -2.30 7.16 9.86
N HIS A 19 -1.00 6.92 9.63
CA HIS A 19 -0.08 7.86 8.98
C HIS A 19 0.47 7.19 7.71
N PRO A 20 -0.13 7.43 6.53
CA PRO A 20 0.31 6.80 5.29
C PRO A 20 1.68 7.34 4.84
N GLN A 21 2.49 6.48 4.21
CA GLN A 21 3.79 6.88 3.62
C GLN A 21 3.63 8.06 2.64
N ALA A 22 2.47 8.16 1.99
CA ALA A 22 2.13 9.28 1.11
C ALA A 22 2.24 10.67 1.77
N GLU A 23 2.12 10.79 3.09
CA GLU A 23 2.37 12.05 3.81
C GLU A 23 3.83 12.53 3.71
N ARG A 24 4.76 11.64 3.38
CA ARG A 24 6.21 11.90 3.33
C ARG A 24 6.80 11.87 1.92
N ILE A 25 6.04 11.43 0.92
CA ILE A 25 6.51 11.35 -0.47
C ILE A 25 6.53 12.76 -1.06
N ASP A 26 7.68 13.17 -1.59
CA ASP A 26 7.84 14.48 -2.21
C ASP A 26 8.97 14.49 -3.27
N ILE A 27 9.14 15.62 -3.95
CA ILE A 27 10.23 15.91 -4.88
C ILE A 27 11.04 17.09 -4.34
N GLU A 28 12.26 16.84 -3.89
CA GLU A 28 13.20 17.86 -3.43
C GLU A 28 14.39 17.97 -4.38
N ASN A 29 14.69 19.18 -4.86
CA ASN A 29 15.79 19.43 -5.81
C ASN A 29 15.77 18.54 -7.07
N GLY A 30 14.56 18.18 -7.54
CA GLY A 30 14.36 17.27 -8.66
C GLY A 30 14.59 15.79 -8.35
N LEU A 31 14.79 15.44 -7.07
CA LEU A 31 14.96 14.06 -6.60
C LEU A 31 13.74 13.64 -5.79
N LEU A 32 13.30 12.40 -5.98
CA LEU A 32 12.24 11.79 -5.17
C LEU A 32 12.77 11.50 -3.76
N VAL A 33 12.02 11.92 -2.74
CA VAL A 33 12.30 11.66 -1.32
C VAL A 33 11.09 11.00 -0.66
N GLY A 34 11.32 10.32 0.48
CA GLY A 34 10.26 9.69 1.28
C GLY A 34 9.65 8.40 0.70
N LEU A 35 10.15 7.94 -0.45
CA LEU A 35 9.86 6.64 -1.03
C LEU A 35 11.04 5.69 -0.71
N GLU A 36 10.91 4.94 0.40
CA GLU A 36 11.77 3.82 0.80
C GLU A 36 10.99 2.51 0.73
#